data_AF-A0A087HAN7-F1
#
_entry.id   AF-A0A087HAN7-F1
#
_cell.length_a   1.000
_cell.length_b   1.000
_cell.length_c   1.000
_cell.angle_alpha   90.00
_cell.angle_beta   90.00
_cell.angle_gamma   90.00
#
_symmetry.space_group_name_H-M   'P 1'
#
loop_
_entity.id
_entity.type
_entity.pdbx_description
1 polymer ?
#
loop_
_entity_poly.entity_id
_entity_poly.type
_entity_poly.pdbx_seq_one_letter_code
_entity_poly.pdbx_strand_id
1 'polypeptide(L)' 'MVAAKKTKKSHEGINSRLALVMKSGKYTLGYKSVLKSLRSSKGKLILIS' A
#
# COMPACT_ATOMS: atom_id res chain seq x y z
N MET A 1 -34.08 -10.91 21.21
CA MET A 1 -32.62 -11.06 21.27
C MET A 1 -32.03 -10.46 20.00
N VAL A 2 -31.50 -9.23 20.08
CA VAL A 2 -31.02 -8.47 18.91
C VAL A 2 -29.73 -9.12 18.41
N ALA A 3 -29.78 -9.71 17.21
CA ALA A 3 -28.61 -10.28 16.58
C ALA A 3 -27.59 -9.17 16.29
N ALA A 4 -26.50 -9.15 17.05
CA ALA A 4 -25.38 -8.26 16.80
C ALA A 4 -24.79 -8.60 15.42
N LYS A 5 -25.10 -7.75 14.43
CA LYS A 5 -24.49 -7.79 13.09
C LYS A 5 -23.00 -7.56 13.29
N LYS A 6 -22.22 -8.65 13.34
CA LYS A 6 -20.76 -8.60 13.29
C LYS A 6 -20.40 -7.83 12.03
N THR A 7 -20.04 -6.56 12.20
CA THR A 7 -19.40 -5.76 11.17
C THR A 7 -18.10 -6.48 10.83
N LYS A 8 -18.12 -7.27 9.76
CA LYS A 8 -16.91 -7.73 9.10
C LYS A 8 -16.15 -6.45 8.75
N LYS A 9 -15.15 -6.09 9.55
CA LYS A 9 -14.13 -5.13 9.18
C LYS A 9 -13.66 -5.60 7.80
N SER A 10 -14.05 -4.90 6.75
CA SER A 10 -13.55 -5.16 5.40
C SER A 10 -12.06 -4.88 5.49
N HIS A 11 -11.31 -5.95 5.72
CA HIS A 11 -9.87 -5.90 5.79
C HIS A 11 -9.40 -5.78 4.35
N GLU A 12 -9.55 -4.60 3.75
CA GLU A 12 -8.74 -4.24 2.60
C GLU A 12 -7.30 -4.20 3.10
N GLY A 13 -6.66 -5.36 3.09
CA GLY A 13 -5.29 -5.53 3.53
C GLY A 13 -4.32 -4.74 2.69
N ILE A 14 -3.09 -4.59 3.18
CA ILE A 14 -2.00 -3.95 2.43
C ILE A 14 -1.84 -4.60 1.06
N ASN A 15 -2.03 -5.92 0.96
CA ASN A 15 -1.95 -6.67 -0.30
C ASN A 15 -3.01 -6.22 -1.33
N SER A 16 -4.25 -5.96 -0.91
CA SER A 16 -5.29 -5.50 -1.85
C SER A 16 -5.04 -4.07 -2.32
N ARG A 17 -4.52 -3.21 -1.43
CA ARG A 17 -4.11 -1.84 -1.77
C ARG A 17 -2.90 -1.82 -2.71
N LEU A 18 -1.94 -2.72 -2.50
CA LEU A 18 -0.78 -2.86 -3.37
C LEU A 18 -1.18 -3.30 -4.78
N ALA A 19 -2.14 -4.22 -4.91
CA ALA A 19 -2.66 -4.63 -6.21
C ALA A 19 -3.21 -3.43 -7.02
N LEU A 20 -3.90 -2.49 -6.36
CA LEU A 20 -4.36 -1.25 -6.97
C LEU A 20 -3.19 -0.32 -7.36
N VAL A 21 -2.20 -0.14 -6.47
CA VAL A 21 -1.01 0.68 -6.75
C VAL A 21 -0.22 0.14 -7.94
N MET A 22 -0.12 -1.18 -8.09
CA MET A 22 0.55 -1.79 -9.24
C MET A 22 -0.23 -1.58 -10.55
N LYS A 23 -1.56 -1.53 -10.49
CA LYS A 23 -2.40 -1.35 -11.68
C LYS A 23 -2.44 0.10 -12.18
N SER A 24 -2.55 1.08 -11.29
CA SER A 24 -2.78 2.48 -11.67
C SER A 24 -1.94 3.51 -10.90
N GLY A 25 -1.20 3.08 -9.88
CA GLY A 25 -0.36 3.94 -9.06
C GLY A 25 1.01 4.21 -9.67
N LYS A 26 1.67 5.27 -9.19
CA LYS A 26 3.09 5.51 -9.46
C LYS A 26 3.92 4.79 -8.39
N TYR A 27 4.82 3.91 -8.82
CA TYR A 27 5.70 3.16 -7.94
C TYR A 27 7.10 3.06 -8.54
N THR A 28 8.09 2.80 -7.69
CA THR A 28 9.49 2.53 -8.09
C THR A 28 10.00 1.35 -7.29
N LEU A 29 10.58 0.36 -7.98
CA LEU A 29 11.19 -0.81 -7.35
C LEU A 29 12.71 -0.77 -7.52
N GLY A 30 13.44 -1.33 -6.55
CA GLY A 30 14.90 -1.41 -6.53
C GLY A 30 15.56 -0.39 -5.61
N TYR A 31 16.68 -0.77 -5.00
CA TYR A 31 17.34 0.03 -3.97
C TYR A 31 17.82 1.40 -4.48
N LYS A 32 18.56 1.44 -5.60
CA LYS A 32 19.12 2.69 -6.15
C LYS A 32 18.05 3.68 -6.63
N SER A 33 16.98 3.18 -7.24
CA SER A 33 15.86 3.99 -7.76
C SER A 33 15.01 4.55 -6.62
N VAL A 34 14.71 3.72 -5.61
CA VAL A 34 13.99 4.16 -4.40
C VAL A 34 14.79 5.22 -3.65
N LEU A 35 16.11 5.04 -3.49
CA LEU A 35 16.97 6.06 -2.90
C LEU A 35 16.92 7.40 -3.67
N LYS A 36 16.86 7.37 -5.01
CA LYS A 36 16.69 8.58 -5.82
C LYS A 36 15.33 9.24 -5.57
N SER A 37 14.25 8.45 -5.53
CA SER A 37 12.89 8.92 -5.24
C SER A 37 12.77 9.54 -3.84
N LEU A 38 13.46 8.93 -2.86
CA LEU A 38 13.52 9.39 -1.47
C LEU A 38 14.28 10.72 -1.35
N ARG A 39 15.45 10.85 -1.99
CA ARG A 39 16.22 12.11 -2.02
C ARG A 39 15.47 13.25 -2.73
N SER A 40 14.61 12.91 -3.69
CA SER A 40 13.71 13.86 -4.35
C SER A 40 12.40 14.11 -3.58
N SER A 41 12.24 13.53 -2.38
CA SER A 41 11.04 13.64 -1.53
C SER A 41 9.72 13.24 -2.23
N LYS A 42 9.80 12.36 -3.23
CA LYS A 42 8.63 11.86 -3.99
C LYS A 42 8.04 10.58 -3.41
N GLY A 43 8.78 9.90 -2.53
CA GLY A 43 8.32 8.69 -1.86
C GLY A 43 7.27 8.99 -0.79
N LYS A 44 6.10 8.35 -0.88
CA LYS A 44 5.02 8.45 0.12
C LYS A 44 4.90 7.21 1.02
N LEU A 45 5.31 6.05 0.50
CA LEU A 45 5.28 4.76 1.17
C LEU A 45 6.52 3.96 0.73
N ILE A 46 7.19 3.32 1.67
CA ILE A 46 8.34 2.44 1.43
C ILE A 46 8.00 1.09 2.06
N LEU A 47 8.26 0.02 1.31
CA LEU A 47 8.11 -1.36 1.77
C LEU A 47 9.48 -2.03 1.69
N ILE A 48 9.89 -2.67 2.77
CA ILE A 48 11.14 -3.40 2.92
C ILE A 48 10.74 -4.85 3.28
N SER A 49 11.50 -5.82 2.78
CA SER A 49 11.34 -7.23 3.17
C SER A 49 11.66 -7.42 4.64
#